data_AF-A0A9Q0FVZ0-F1
#
_entry.id   AF-A0A9Q0FVZ0-F1
#
_cell.length_a   1.000
_cell.length_b   1.000
_cell.length_c   1.000
_cell.angle_alpha   90.00
_cell.angle_beta   90.00
_cell.angle_gamma   90.00
#
_symmetry.space_group_name_H-M   'P 1'
#
loop_
_entity.id
_entity.type
_entity.pdbx_description
1 polymer ?
#
loop_
_entity_poly.entity_id
_entity_poly.type
_entity_poly.pdbx_seq_one_letter_code
_entity_poly.pdbx_strand_id
1 'polypeptide(L)'
;MADMRAWSYHGFVILLKLLNGSPNSLREKDITFLLPVDEELSKISLTQNSLQDFIMSHSIPSELVFSNLLHFPNGTMVPSSVPNRMLNITNGGRSSLFLNNARIVSPNVCLNSQIRCHGISTIIAFEDFDFSRQSLQTPRFDRLNPRPADTAIPHRNHARKQAPHYH
;
A
#
# COMPACT_ATOMS: atom_id res chain seq x y z
N MET A 1 -5.67 -14.50 17.16
CA MET A 1 -5.35 -14.96 15.78
C MET A 1 -5.93 -16.33 15.43
N ALA A 2 -6.33 -17.21 16.37
CA ALA A 2 -6.96 -18.49 16.01
C ALA A 2 -8.31 -18.26 15.30
N ASP A 3 -9.12 -17.32 15.79
CA ASP A 3 -10.42 -16.98 15.20
C ASP A 3 -10.29 -16.53 13.74
N MET A 4 -9.35 -15.62 13.45
CA MET A 4 -9.05 -15.19 12.06
C MET A 4 -8.80 -16.38 11.11
N ARG A 5 -8.06 -17.40 11.56
CA ARG A 5 -7.80 -18.61 10.77
C ARG A 5 -9.03 -19.49 10.62
N ALA A 6 -9.87 -19.58 11.65
CA ALA A 6 -11.13 -20.33 11.59
C ALA A 6 -12.12 -19.72 10.58
N TRP A 7 -12.01 -18.41 10.32
CA TRP A 7 -12.77 -17.67 9.32
C TRP A 7 -12.04 -17.49 7.98
N SER A 8 -10.98 -18.26 7.73
CA SER A 8 -10.22 -18.26 6.47
C SER A 8 -9.54 -16.92 6.11
N TYR A 9 -9.18 -16.10 7.10
CA TYR A 9 -8.32 -14.92 6.92
C TYR A 9 -6.85 -15.29 7.15
N HIS A 10 -6.32 -16.24 6.37
CA HIS A 10 -4.96 -16.76 6.57
C HIS A 10 -3.90 -15.77 6.13
N GLY A 11 -4.13 -15.09 5.01
CA GLY A 11 -3.19 -14.12 4.45
C GLY A 11 -2.92 -12.98 5.43
N PHE A 12 -3.96 -12.39 6.00
CA PHE A 12 -3.81 -11.31 6.98
C PHE A 12 -3.08 -11.77 8.25
N VAL A 13 -3.34 -12.99 8.72
CA VAL A 13 -2.61 -13.59 9.86
C VAL A 13 -1.11 -13.74 9.58
N ILE A 14 -0.73 -14.09 8.34
CA ILE A 14 0.68 -14.17 7.95
C ILE A 14 1.32 -12.78 7.99
N LEU A 15 0.65 -11.75 7.45
CA LEU A 15 1.16 -10.38 7.47
C LEU A 15 1.36 -9.85 8.90
N LEU A 16 0.41 -10.10 9.81
CA LEU A 16 0.56 -9.73 11.21
C LEU A 16 1.77 -10.42 11.88
N LYS A 17 2.03 -11.69 11.57
CA LYS A 17 3.20 -12.41 12.10
C LYS A 17 4.51 -11.83 11.57
N LEU A 18 4.56 -11.46 10.29
CA LEU A 18 5.73 -10.81 9.69
C LEU A 18 6.00 -9.45 10.32
N LEU A 19 4.95 -8.65 10.57
CA LEU A 19 5.07 -7.35 11.23
C LEU A 19 5.53 -7.47 12.69
N ASN A 20 5.04 -8.46 13.44
CA ASN A 20 5.41 -8.66 14.84
C ASN A 20 6.87 -9.09 15.04
N GLY A 21 7.51 -9.63 13.99
CA GLY A 21 8.96 -9.88 13.98
C GLY A 21 9.82 -8.65 13.70
N SER A 22 9.20 -7.49 13.39
CA SER A 22 9.87 -6.22 13.07
C SER A 22 9.99 -5.31 14.31
N PRO A 23 11.04 -4.47 14.41
CA PRO A 23 11.20 -3.52 15.52
C PRO A 23 10.06 -2.50 15.66
N ASN A 24 9.28 -2.27 14.60
CA ASN A 24 8.16 -1.31 14.58
C ASN A 24 6.79 -1.98 14.77
N SER A 25 6.72 -3.06 15.56
CA SER A 25 5.46 -3.79 15.74
C SER A 25 4.37 -2.91 16.37
N LEU A 26 3.13 -3.11 15.92
CA LEU A 26 1.97 -2.46 16.49
C LEU A 26 1.80 -2.91 17.94
N ARG A 27 2.07 -2.00 18.87
CA ARG A 27 1.91 -2.21 20.32
C ARG A 27 0.62 -1.61 20.87
N GLU A 28 -0.30 -1.22 19.99
CA GLU A 28 -1.58 -0.63 20.38
C GLU A 28 -2.44 -1.70 21.07
N LYS A 29 -2.78 -1.42 22.33
CA LYS A 29 -3.93 -2.04 23.00
C LYS A 29 -5.18 -1.40 22.43
N ASP A 30 -6.29 -2.11 22.44
CA ASP A 30 -7.60 -1.61 22.02
C ASP A 30 -7.69 -1.33 20.50
N ILE A 31 -7.49 -2.38 19.69
CA ILE A 31 -7.45 -2.28 18.22
C ILE A 31 -8.57 -3.10 17.56
N THR A 32 -9.11 -2.57 16.46
CA THR A 32 -9.98 -3.31 15.53
C THR A 32 -9.27 -3.52 14.20
N PHE A 33 -9.10 -4.78 13.79
CA PHE A 33 -8.57 -5.11 12.46
C PHE A 33 -9.67 -5.25 11.42
N LEU A 34 -9.41 -4.74 10.23
CA LEU A 34 -10.26 -4.86 9.05
C LEU A 34 -9.59 -5.84 8.11
N LEU A 35 -10.10 -7.07 8.03
CA LEU A 35 -9.45 -8.21 7.37
C LEU A 35 -9.96 -8.32 5.92
N PRO A 36 -9.18 -7.94 4.89
CA PRO A 36 -9.56 -8.25 3.51
C PRO A 36 -9.66 -9.76 3.36
N VAL A 37 -10.64 -10.21 2.58
CA VAL A 37 -10.69 -11.63 2.17
C VAL A 37 -9.40 -12.01 1.46
N ASP A 38 -8.94 -13.26 1.66
CA ASP A 38 -7.65 -13.72 1.14
C ASP A 38 -7.54 -13.58 -0.39
N GLU A 39 -8.66 -13.66 -1.13
CA GLU A 39 -8.68 -13.41 -2.58
C GLU A 39 -8.28 -11.96 -2.93
N GLU A 40 -8.80 -10.97 -2.22
CA GLU A 40 -8.44 -9.56 -2.43
C GLU A 40 -6.98 -9.30 -2.02
N LEU A 41 -6.55 -9.93 -0.94
CA LEU A 41 -5.16 -9.87 -0.49
C LEU A 41 -4.19 -10.54 -1.49
N SER A 42 -4.62 -11.50 -2.30
CA SER A 42 -3.76 -12.10 -3.32
C SER A 42 -3.45 -11.17 -4.49
N LYS A 43 -4.22 -10.07 -4.65
CA LYS A 43 -4.13 -9.13 -5.77
C LYS A 43 -3.18 -7.96 -5.49
N ILE A 44 -2.73 -7.79 -4.25
CA ILE A 44 -1.85 -6.68 -3.85
C ILE A 44 -0.38 -7.06 -3.95
N SER A 45 0.48 -6.07 -4.19
CA SER A 45 1.92 -6.21 -4.08
C SER A 45 2.41 -5.45 -2.87
N LEU A 46 2.92 -6.19 -1.87
CA LEU A 46 3.45 -5.61 -0.64
C LEU A 46 4.97 -5.73 -0.60
N THR A 47 5.63 -4.61 -0.35
CA THR A 47 7.04 -4.59 0.03
C THR A 47 7.18 -4.63 1.54
N GLN A 48 8.37 -4.96 2.04
CA GLN A 48 8.65 -4.91 3.48
C GLN A 48 8.43 -3.51 4.07
N ASN A 49 8.72 -2.46 3.30
CA ASN A 49 8.55 -1.07 3.73
C ASN A 49 7.08 -0.64 3.78
N SER A 50 6.21 -1.23 2.94
CA SER A 50 4.79 -0.90 2.91
C SER A 50 3.93 -1.81 3.79
N LEU A 51 4.51 -2.83 4.43
CA LEU A 51 3.78 -3.78 5.27
C LEU A 51 3.14 -3.10 6.49
N GLN A 52 3.89 -2.21 7.16
CA GLN A 52 3.38 -1.52 8.34
C GLN A 52 2.21 -0.60 7.98
N ASP A 53 2.37 0.20 6.93
CA ASP A 53 1.30 1.10 6.43
C ASP A 53 0.08 0.31 5.95
N PHE A 54 0.30 -0.86 5.34
CA PHE A 54 -0.80 -1.76 4.97
C PHE A 54 -1.57 -2.24 6.21
N ILE A 55 -0.90 -2.70 7.27
CA ILE A 55 -1.61 -3.14 8.47
C ILE A 55 -2.29 -1.96 9.18
N MET A 56 -1.64 -0.79 9.27
CA MET A 56 -2.20 0.41 9.90
C MET A 56 -3.42 0.95 9.17
N SER A 57 -3.44 0.89 7.83
CA SER A 57 -4.62 1.29 7.04
C SER A 57 -5.80 0.35 7.25
N HIS A 58 -5.53 -0.88 7.68
CA HIS A 58 -6.50 -1.92 7.99
C HIS A 58 -6.74 -2.05 9.49
N SER A 59 -6.52 -0.98 10.26
CA SER A 59 -6.84 -0.96 11.68
C SER A 59 -7.47 0.34 12.13
N ILE A 60 -8.30 0.23 13.17
CA ILE A 60 -8.89 1.34 13.91
C ILE A 60 -8.34 1.27 15.34
N PRO A 61 -7.79 2.36 15.90
CA PRO A 61 -7.23 2.39 17.25
C PRO A 61 -8.33 2.51 18.32
N SER A 62 -9.32 1.62 18.24
CA SER A 62 -10.40 1.46 19.20
C SER A 62 -11.00 0.06 19.08
N GLU A 63 -11.51 -0.52 20.17
CA GLU A 63 -12.28 -1.77 20.13
C GLU A 63 -13.71 -1.51 19.68
N LEU A 64 -14.02 -1.81 18.41
CA LEU A 64 -15.35 -1.69 17.85
C LEU A 64 -15.86 -3.09 17.50
N VAL A 65 -16.95 -3.52 18.15
CA VAL A 65 -17.76 -4.64 17.67
C VAL A 65 -18.76 -4.14 16.63
N PHE A 66 -19.35 -5.06 15.87
CA PHE A 66 -20.22 -4.71 14.75
C PHE A 66 -21.43 -3.89 15.18
N SER A 67 -21.97 -4.17 16.37
CA SER A 67 -23.06 -3.37 16.92
C SER A 67 -22.63 -1.93 17.19
N ASN A 68 -21.39 -1.64 17.64
CA ASN A 68 -20.92 -0.26 17.77
C ASN A 68 -20.95 0.45 16.42
N LEU A 69 -20.44 -0.22 15.37
CA LEU A 69 -20.36 0.33 14.02
C LEU A 69 -21.74 0.70 13.45
N LEU A 70 -22.75 -0.14 13.71
CA LEU A 70 -24.12 0.09 13.24
C LEU A 70 -24.80 1.32 13.85
N HIS A 71 -24.34 1.80 15.01
CA HIS A 71 -24.91 2.99 15.67
C HIS A 71 -24.30 4.29 15.15
N PHE A 72 -23.21 4.24 14.38
CA PHE A 72 -22.67 5.45 13.78
C PHE A 72 -23.58 5.96 12.67
N PRO A 73 -23.93 7.27 12.67
CA PRO A 73 -24.61 7.89 11.55
C PRO A 73 -23.80 7.77 10.25
N ASN A 74 -24.48 7.74 9.10
CA ASN A 74 -23.81 7.82 7.80
C ASN A 74 -22.98 9.10 7.70
N GLY A 75 -21.76 9.00 7.18
CA GLY A 75 -20.81 10.11 7.10
C GLY A 75 -19.92 10.25 8.35
N THR A 76 -20.07 9.37 9.35
CA THR A 76 -19.17 9.37 10.51
C THR A 76 -17.75 9.03 10.07
N MET A 77 -16.80 9.86 10.48
CA MET A 77 -15.37 9.63 10.26
C MET A 77 -14.75 9.00 11.51
N VAL A 78 -14.19 7.80 11.38
CA VAL A 78 -13.44 7.13 12.45
C VAL A 78 -11.95 7.09 12.12
N PRO A 79 -11.04 7.23 13.09
CA PRO A 79 -9.60 7.19 12.80
C PRO A 79 -9.19 5.80 12.31
N SER A 80 -8.28 5.75 11.35
CA SER A 80 -7.43 4.56 11.15
C SER A 80 -6.18 4.66 12.02
N SER A 81 -5.39 3.59 12.14
CA SER A 81 -4.08 3.68 12.80
C SER A 81 -3.02 4.37 11.92
N VAL A 82 -3.34 4.77 10.69
CA VAL A 82 -2.48 5.68 9.91
C VAL A 82 -2.71 7.12 10.38
N PRO A 83 -1.65 7.87 10.74
CA PRO A 83 -1.79 9.26 11.18
C PRO A 83 -2.58 10.13 10.18
N ASN A 84 -3.52 10.92 10.71
CA ASN A 84 -4.35 11.85 9.95
C ASN A 84 -5.21 11.20 8.85
N ARG A 85 -5.46 9.89 8.92
CA ARG A 85 -6.35 9.18 7.98
C ARG A 85 -7.59 8.68 8.69
N MET A 86 -8.72 8.94 8.07
CA MET A 86 -10.04 8.64 8.61
C MET A 86 -10.79 7.71 7.65
N LEU A 87 -11.59 6.82 8.20
CA LEU A 87 -12.50 5.93 7.49
C LEU A 87 -13.91 6.50 7.58
N ASN A 88 -14.57 6.64 6.43
CA ASN A 88 -15.96 7.06 6.36
C ASN A 88 -16.88 5.85 6.58
N ILE A 89 -17.82 5.95 7.52
CA ILE A 89 -18.83 4.92 7.77
C ILE A 89 -20.10 5.22 6.98
N THR A 90 -20.54 4.24 6.19
CA THR A 90 -21.83 4.29 5.48
C THR A 90 -22.61 3.02 5.72
N ASN A 91 -23.84 3.16 6.21
CA ASN A 91 -24.82 2.10 6.33
C ASN A 91 -25.72 2.10 5.09
N GLY A 92 -25.71 1.00 4.35
CA GLY A 92 -26.51 0.78 3.14
C GLY A 92 -27.90 0.19 3.40
N GLY A 93 -28.38 0.18 4.64
CA GLY A 93 -29.60 -0.54 5.06
C GLY A 93 -29.34 -2.04 5.16
N ARG A 94 -30.35 -2.89 5.42
CA ARG A 94 -30.25 -4.37 5.57
C ARG A 94 -28.95 -4.89 6.24
N SER A 95 -28.44 -4.16 7.23
CA SER A 95 -27.17 -4.46 7.92
C SER A 95 -25.92 -4.50 7.02
N SER A 96 -25.94 -3.80 5.89
CA SER A 96 -24.76 -3.54 5.07
C SER A 96 -24.03 -2.32 5.61
N LEU A 97 -22.77 -2.50 6.01
CA LEU A 97 -21.94 -1.42 6.52
C LEU A 97 -20.66 -1.36 5.70
N PHE A 98 -20.25 -0.15 5.37
CA PHE A 98 -19.06 0.15 4.58
C PHE A 98 -18.11 1.04 5.38
N LEU A 99 -16.83 0.74 5.29
CA LEU A 99 -15.72 1.56 5.74
C LEU A 99 -14.99 2.04 4.48
N ASN A 100 -15.09 3.33 4.18
CA ASN A 100 -14.86 3.85 2.83
C ASN A 100 -15.69 3.05 1.81
N ASN A 101 -15.03 2.33 0.90
CA ASN A 101 -15.68 1.53 -0.13
C ASN A 101 -15.71 0.03 0.23
N ALA A 102 -15.12 -0.36 1.36
CA ALA A 102 -15.02 -1.75 1.78
C ALA A 102 -16.21 -2.17 2.63
N ARG A 103 -17.00 -3.13 2.13
CA ARG A 103 -18.15 -3.68 2.84
C ARG A 103 -17.70 -4.64 3.93
N ILE A 104 -18.28 -4.57 5.12
CA ILE A 104 -18.13 -5.63 6.12
C ILE A 104 -18.89 -6.87 5.63
N VAL A 105 -18.15 -7.95 5.38
CA VAL A 105 -18.67 -9.25 4.91
C VAL A 105 -18.75 -10.29 6.01
N SER A 106 -17.90 -10.19 7.02
CA SER A 106 -17.87 -11.08 8.18
C SER A 106 -17.72 -10.27 9.46
N PRO A 107 -18.84 -9.89 10.11
CA PRO A 107 -18.76 -9.13 11.35
C PRO A 107 -18.20 -9.99 12.48
N ASN A 108 -17.51 -9.38 13.45
CA ASN A 108 -17.20 -9.99 14.75
C ASN A 108 -16.36 -11.29 14.64
N VAL A 109 -15.36 -11.31 13.76
CA VAL A 109 -14.49 -12.48 13.57
C VAL A 109 -13.69 -12.82 14.83
N CYS A 110 -13.31 -11.83 15.65
CA CYS A 110 -12.43 -11.99 16.82
C CYS A 110 -13.11 -11.73 18.19
N LEU A 111 -14.36 -12.17 18.40
CA LEU A 111 -15.14 -11.81 19.61
C LEU A 111 -14.47 -12.15 20.95
N ASN A 112 -13.81 -13.31 21.04
CA ASN A 112 -13.29 -13.83 22.31
C ASN A 112 -11.84 -13.41 22.59
N SER A 113 -11.33 -12.41 21.86
CA SER A 113 -9.95 -11.96 21.97
C SER A 113 -9.87 -10.50 22.44
N GLN A 114 -8.69 -10.07 22.89
CA GLN A 114 -8.39 -8.67 23.25
C GLN A 114 -8.27 -7.73 22.03
N ILE A 115 -8.64 -8.23 20.86
CA ILE A 115 -8.67 -7.46 19.61
C ILE A 115 -10.05 -7.64 19.00
N ARG A 116 -10.55 -6.61 18.34
CA ARG A 116 -11.73 -6.74 17.49
C ARG A 116 -11.29 -6.97 16.06
N CYS A 117 -12.11 -7.66 15.28
CA CYS A 117 -11.83 -7.76 13.86
C CYS A 117 -13.10 -8.02 13.06
N HIS A 118 -13.12 -7.47 11.84
CA HIS A 118 -14.19 -7.60 10.88
C HIS A 118 -13.61 -7.97 9.52
N GLY A 119 -14.17 -8.97 8.87
CA GLY A 119 -13.91 -9.27 7.48
C GLY A 119 -14.47 -8.20 6.55
N ILE A 120 -13.67 -7.74 5.59
CA ILE A 120 -14.06 -6.72 4.60
C ILE A 120 -13.91 -7.24 3.16
N SER A 121 -14.72 -6.69 2.25
CA SER A 121 -14.86 -7.16 0.86
C SER A 121 -13.73 -6.76 -0.08
N THR A 122 -12.91 -5.77 0.29
CA THR A 122 -11.78 -5.27 -0.48
C THR A 122 -10.83 -4.54 0.45
N ILE A 123 -9.64 -4.18 -0.03
CA ILE A 123 -8.64 -3.47 0.77
C ILE A 123 -9.07 -2.03 1.10
N ILE A 124 -8.58 -1.49 2.20
CA ILE A 124 -8.65 -0.06 2.49
C ILE A 124 -7.53 0.63 1.71
N ALA A 125 -7.92 1.51 0.79
CA ALA A 125 -7.03 2.41 0.08
C ALA A 125 -7.30 3.86 0.50
N PHE A 126 -6.24 4.65 0.60
CA PHE A 126 -6.30 6.10 0.70
C PHE A 126 -5.75 6.69 -0.59
N GLU A 127 -6.12 7.92 -0.95
CA GLU A 127 -5.74 8.53 -2.24
C GLU A 127 -4.23 8.52 -2.51
N ASP A 128 -3.41 8.55 -1.45
CA ASP A 128 -1.95 8.56 -1.53
C ASP A 128 -1.30 7.15 -1.37
N PHE A 129 -2.10 6.11 -1.12
CA PHE A 129 -1.65 4.72 -0.92
C PHE A 129 -2.50 3.75 -1.76
N ASP A 130 -1.96 3.38 -2.92
CA ASP A 130 -2.55 2.33 -3.78
C ASP A 130 -1.64 1.10 -3.78
N PHE A 131 -2.01 0.09 -2.98
CA PHE A 131 -1.33 -1.21 -2.88
C PHE A 131 -1.51 -2.10 -4.13
N SER A 132 -2.37 -1.69 -5.07
CA SER A 132 -2.64 -2.40 -6.32
C SER A 132 -1.78 -1.87 -7.49
N ARG A 133 -1.22 -0.65 -7.40
CA ARG A 133 -0.47 0.00 -8.50
C ARG A 133 1.03 -0.29 -8.58
N GLN A 134 1.62 -1.04 -7.66
CA GLN A 134 3.08 -1.28 -7.69
C GLN A 134 3.55 -2.19 -8.84
N SER A 135 2.66 -2.75 -9.69
CA SER A 135 3.07 -3.54 -10.86
C SER A 135 3.31 -2.73 -12.15
N LEU A 136 3.13 -1.39 -12.16
CA LEU A 136 3.31 -0.57 -13.37
C LEU A 136 4.39 0.52 -13.28
N GLN A 137 5.30 0.46 -12.29
CA GLN A 137 6.54 1.22 -12.38
C GLN A 137 7.60 0.37 -13.08
N THR A 138 7.60 0.36 -14.41
CA THR A 138 8.81 0.01 -15.17
C THR A 138 9.92 0.97 -14.75
N PRO A 139 11.12 0.51 -14.38
CA PRO A 139 12.26 1.40 -14.24
C PRO A 139 12.48 2.05 -15.60
N ARG A 140 12.36 3.38 -15.68
CA ARG A 140 12.99 4.10 -16.79
C ARG A 140 14.49 3.91 -16.59
N PHE A 141 15.07 2.92 -17.26
CA PHE A 141 16.50 2.92 -17.51
C PHE A 141 16.77 4.17 -18.35
N ASP A 142 17.21 5.22 -17.68
CA ASP A 142 17.80 6.37 -18.36
C ASP A 142 18.87 5.85 -19.29
N ARG A 143 18.71 6.15 -20.58
CA ARG A 143 19.71 5.89 -21.62
C ARG A 143 20.97 6.68 -21.27
N LEU A 144 21.88 6.10 -20.51
CA LEU A 144 23.28 6.47 -20.58
C LEU A 144 23.85 5.85 -21.86
N ASN A 145 23.70 6.57 -22.97
CA ASN A 145 24.58 6.38 -24.12
C ASN A 145 25.75 7.36 -23.93
N PRO A 146 26.96 6.91 -23.58
CA PRO A 146 28.12 7.77 -23.65
C PRO A 146 28.41 8.08 -25.13
N ARG A 147 28.54 9.37 -25.46
CA ARG A 147 29.13 9.79 -26.74
C ARG A 147 30.58 9.29 -26.77
N PRO A 148 31.05 8.62 -27.84
CA PRO A 148 32.48 8.46 -28.03
C PRO A 148 33.07 9.81 -28.43
N ALA A 149 34.06 10.24 -27.66
CA ALA A 149 34.95 11.32 -28.06
C ALA A 149 35.96 10.79 -29.08
N ASP A 150 36.35 11.71 -29.97
CA ASP A 150 37.54 11.74 -30.82
C ASP A 150 37.52 11.01 -32.17
N THR A 151 37.48 11.81 -33.25
CA THR A 151 38.66 11.93 -34.11
C THR A 151 38.67 13.28 -34.84
N ALA A 152 39.62 14.15 -34.49
CA ALA A 152 40.02 15.26 -35.33
C ALA A 152 40.96 14.74 -36.43
N ILE A 153 40.60 14.90 -37.70
CA ILE A 153 41.53 14.83 -38.83
C ILE A 153 41.25 16.05 -39.73
N PRO A 154 42.19 17.00 -39.89
CA PRO A 154 41.99 18.13 -40.77
C PRO A 154 42.24 17.73 -42.22
N HIS A 155 41.27 17.95 -43.09
CA HIS A 155 41.48 17.83 -44.53
C HIS A 155 42.23 19.06 -45.06
N ARG A 156 43.34 18.73 -45.71
CA ARG A 156 44.36 19.57 -46.32
C ARG A 156 43.81 20.25 -47.58
N ASN A 157 43.73 21.59 -47.57
CA ASN A 157 43.49 22.37 -48.80
C ASN A 157 44.79 22.49 -49.59
N HIS A 158 44.76 22.05 -50.85
CA HIS A 158 45.79 22.33 -51.85
C HIS A 158 45.74 23.81 -52.27
N ALA A 159 46.80 24.56 -51.98
CA ALA A 159 47.11 25.79 -52.69
C ALA A 159 48.62 25.85 -53.00
N ARG A 160 48.88 25.92 -54.30
CA ARG A 160 50.15 26.05 -55.01
C ARG A 160 50.78 27.42 -54.74
N LYS A 161 52.09 27.51 -54.46
CA LYS A 161 53.09 28.18 -55.32
C LYS A 161 54.50 28.21 -54.72
N GLN A 162 55.43 28.22 -55.68
CA GLN A 162 56.89 28.12 -55.61
C GLN A 162 57.57 29.18 -54.72
N ALA A 163 58.75 28.78 -54.23
CA ALA A 163 59.72 29.61 -53.50
C ALA A 163 60.29 30.76 -54.34
N PRO A 164 60.76 31.86 -53.70
CA PRO A 164 61.71 32.77 -54.32
C PRO A 164 63.15 32.36 -53.98
N HIS A 165 64.00 32.27 -54.99
CA HIS A 165 65.45 32.33 -54.81
C HIS A 165 65.89 33.75 -55.21
N TYR A 166 66.61 34.42 -54.32
CA TYR A 166 67.24 35.72 -54.59
C TYR A 166 68.39 35.54 -55.59
N HIS A 167 68.30 36.22 -56.73
CA HIS A 167 69.34 37.11 -57.29
C HIS A 167 68.78 37.91 -58.47
#